data_AF-A0A3D3NJP6-F1
#
_entry.id   AF-A0A3D3NJP6-F1
#
_cell.length_a   1.000
_cell.length_b   1.000
_cell.length_c   1.000
_cell.angle_alpha   90.00
_cell.angle_beta   90.00
_cell.angle_gamma   90.00
#
_symmetry.space_group_name_H-M   'P 1'
#
loop_
_entity.id
_entity.type
_entity.pdbx_description
1 polymer ?
#
loop_
_entity_poly.entity_id
_entity_poly.type
_entity_poly.pdbx_seq_one_letter_code
_entity_poly.pdbx_strand_id
1 'polypeptide(L)'
;SDTGSGMVGRSVWTDEHGDRVFSELRGAAIGPGQRIEGNIIGGTGRYEGLRGEYGFEWQRIGPVEGDEIAGRVVGLTGWARVTPAAEQSPTTAGDRK
;
A
#
# COMPACT_ATOMS: atom_id res chain seq x y z
N SER A 1 -26.42 -7.17 -13.54
CA SER A 1 -25.66 -6.66 -12.39
C SER A 1 -24.21 -6.96 -12.62
N ASP A 2 -23.40 -5.93 -12.83
CA ASP A 2 -21.99 -6.05 -13.18
C ASP A 2 -21.18 -6.03 -11.87
N THR A 3 -20.97 -7.20 -11.26
CA THR A 3 -20.23 -7.35 -9.99
C THR A 3 -18.83 -7.92 -10.26
N GLY A 4 -18.17 -7.41 -11.30
CA GLY A 4 -16.95 -8.01 -11.87
C GLY A 4 -15.69 -7.15 -11.84
N SER A 5 -15.74 -5.91 -11.35
CA SER A 5 -14.56 -5.06 -11.25
C SER A 5 -14.04 -5.07 -9.82
N GLY A 6 -13.00 -5.87 -9.58
CA GLY A 6 -12.21 -5.76 -8.35
C GLY A 6 -11.78 -4.31 -8.11
N MET A 7 -11.71 -3.91 -6.85
CA MET A 7 -11.31 -2.58 -6.44
C MET A 7 -9.83 -2.36 -6.71
N VAL A 8 -9.49 -1.19 -7.25
CA VAL A 8 -8.13 -0.64 -7.28
C VAL A 8 -8.15 0.67 -6.49
N GLY A 9 -7.32 0.77 -5.46
CA GLY A 9 -7.25 1.92 -4.57
C GLY A 9 -5.83 2.39 -4.34
N ARG A 10 -5.68 3.59 -3.77
CA ARG A 10 -4.41 4.08 -3.23
C ARG A 10 -4.56 4.30 -1.74
N SER A 11 -3.53 3.97 -0.99
CA SER A 11 -3.50 4.07 0.47
C SER A 11 -2.27 4.81 0.94
N VAL A 12 -2.46 5.51 2.06
CA VAL A 12 -1.42 6.21 2.79
C VAL A 12 -1.42 5.67 4.20
N TRP A 13 -0.33 5.01 4.58
CA TRP A 13 -0.08 4.57 5.95
C TRP A 13 0.76 5.64 6.62
N THR A 14 0.33 6.13 7.78
CA THR A 14 1.06 7.15 8.54
C THR A 14 1.46 6.55 9.88
N ASP A 15 2.73 6.64 10.22
CA ASP A 15 3.24 6.17 11.51
C ASP A 15 3.11 7.24 12.61
N GLU A 16 3.55 6.89 13.83
CA GLU A 16 3.51 7.76 15.00
C GLU A 16 4.39 9.03 14.90
N HIS A 17 5.39 9.04 14.01
CA HIS A 17 6.27 10.18 13.75
C HIS A 17 5.75 11.05 12.59
N GLY A 18 4.69 10.62 11.91
CA GLY A 18 4.13 11.30 10.74
C GLY A 18 4.78 10.88 9.42
N ASP A 19 5.73 9.94 9.44
CA ASP A 19 6.31 9.38 8.23
C ASP A 19 5.28 8.50 7.52
N ARG A 20 5.31 8.53 6.19
CA ARG A 20 4.26 7.94 5.37
C ARG A 20 4.79 6.83 4.49
N VAL A 21 3.97 5.81 4.28
CA VAL A 21 4.13 4.79 3.24
C VAL A 21 2.97 4.90 2.26
N PHE A 22 3.29 4.90 0.98
CA PHE A 22 2.32 4.94 -0.10
C PHE A 22 2.20 3.55 -0.73
N SER A 23 0.97 3.07 -0.89
CA SER A 23 0.72 1.81 -1.59
C SER A 23 -0.47 1.88 -2.53
N GLU A 24 -0.43 1.05 -3.56
CA GLU A 24 -1.60 0.70 -4.37
C GLU A 24 -2.23 -0.55 -3.78
N LEU A 25 -3.55 -0.60 -3.71
CA LEU A 25 -4.33 -1.74 -3.23
C LEU A 25 -5.16 -2.34 -4.35
N ARG A 26 -5.29 -3.67 -4.34
CA ARG A 26 -6.19 -4.42 -5.22
C ARG A 26 -6.93 -5.48 -4.42
N GLY A 27 -8.21 -5.71 -4.74
CA GLY A 27 -9.00 -6.76 -4.08
C GLY A 27 -10.41 -6.91 -4.64
N ALA A 28 -11.01 -8.09 -4.50
CA ALA A 28 -12.30 -8.42 -5.11
C ALA A 28 -13.48 -7.57 -4.59
N ALA A 29 -13.36 -7.02 -3.38
CA ALA A 29 -14.19 -5.97 -2.76
C ALA A 29 -13.59 -5.69 -1.38
N ILE A 30 -13.82 -4.53 -0.76
CA ILE A 30 -13.58 -4.35 0.69
C ILE A 30 -14.72 -5.06 1.44
N GLY A 31 -14.76 -6.38 1.32
CA GLY A 31 -15.65 -7.29 2.04
C GLY A 31 -14.84 -8.11 3.05
N PRO A 32 -15.37 -8.41 4.25
CA PRO A 32 -14.68 -9.26 5.21
C PRO A 32 -14.29 -10.61 4.59
N GLY A 33 -13.09 -11.10 4.90
CA GLY A 33 -12.57 -12.38 4.39
C GLY A 33 -12.13 -12.38 2.92
N GLN A 34 -12.18 -11.24 2.23
CA GLN A 34 -11.59 -11.11 0.90
C GLN A 34 -10.11 -10.75 1.02
N ARG A 35 -9.30 -11.41 0.20
CA ARG A 35 -7.87 -11.14 0.10
C ARG A 35 -7.65 -9.78 -0.55
N ILE A 36 -6.90 -8.93 0.15
CA ILE A 36 -6.42 -7.62 -0.32
C ILE A 36 -4.93 -7.77 -0.58
N GLU A 37 -4.50 -7.30 -1.74
CA GLU A 37 -3.09 -7.22 -2.13
C GLU A 37 -2.68 -5.76 -2.20
N GLY A 38 -1.45 -5.48 -1.77
CA GLY A 38 -0.90 -4.15 -1.80
C GLY A 38 0.54 -4.12 -2.31
N ASN A 39 0.83 -3.12 -3.12
CA ASN A 39 2.17 -2.83 -3.62
C ASN A 39 2.66 -1.50 -3.04
N ILE A 40 3.78 -1.52 -2.33
CA ILE A 40 4.41 -0.33 -1.76
C ILE A 40 5.19 0.38 -2.86
N ILE A 41 4.77 1.62 -3.16
CA ILE A 41 5.34 2.42 -4.25
C ILE A 41 6.33 3.48 -3.77
N GLY A 42 6.39 3.73 -2.46
CA GLY A 42 7.36 4.64 -1.84
C GLY A 42 6.97 5.05 -0.44
N GLY A 43 7.72 5.98 0.13
CA GLY A 43 7.47 6.56 1.45
C GLY A 43 8.25 7.85 1.67
N THR A 44 8.09 8.44 2.85
CA THR A 44 8.80 9.65 3.30
C THR A 44 9.66 9.34 4.53
N GLY A 45 10.63 10.21 4.83
CA GLY A 45 11.46 10.09 6.04
C GLY A 45 12.16 8.73 6.12
N ARG A 46 11.93 7.97 7.20
CA ARG A 46 12.56 6.65 7.37
C ARG A 46 12.14 5.60 6.34
N TYR A 47 11.07 5.85 5.60
CA TYR A 47 10.55 4.97 4.55
C TYR A 47 10.90 5.44 3.13
N GLU A 48 11.79 6.41 2.98
CA GLU A 48 12.32 6.78 1.66
C GLU A 48 12.95 5.57 0.95
N GLY A 49 12.63 5.38 -0.33
CA GLY A 49 13.10 4.23 -1.10
C GLY A 49 12.45 2.88 -0.71
N LEU A 50 11.43 2.88 0.15
CA LEU A 50 10.70 1.66 0.52
C LEU A 50 9.95 1.09 -0.69
N ARG A 51 10.14 -0.21 -0.92
CA ARG A 51 9.43 -1.02 -1.90
C ARG A 51 9.06 -2.35 -1.28
N GLY A 52 8.00 -2.96 -1.79
CA GLY A 52 7.53 -4.22 -1.25
C GLY A 52 6.14 -4.58 -1.72
N GLU A 53 5.76 -5.79 -1.43
CA GLU A 53 4.42 -6.30 -1.70
C GLU A 53 3.92 -6.95 -0.42
N TYR A 54 2.65 -6.74 -0.14
CA TYR A 54 2.01 -7.37 1.00
C TYR A 54 0.64 -7.84 0.61
N GLY A 55 0.08 -8.61 1.51
CA GLY A 55 -1.25 -9.06 1.32
C GLY A 55 -1.84 -9.66 2.57
N PHE A 56 -3.14 -9.40 2.75
CA PHE A 56 -3.85 -9.77 3.95
C PHE A 56 -5.33 -9.98 3.68
N GLU A 57 -6.00 -10.63 4.61
CA GLU A 57 -7.45 -10.61 4.73
C GLU A 57 -7.83 -9.75 5.92
N TRP A 58 -9.04 -9.20 5.92
CA TRP A 58 -9.53 -8.45 7.08
C TRP A 58 -10.83 -9.03 7.62
N GLN A 59 -10.98 -8.97 8.93
CA GLN A 59 -12.18 -9.35 9.66
C GLN A 59 -12.81 -8.10 10.27
N ARG A 60 -14.13 -7.96 10.14
CA ARG A 60 -14.85 -6.83 10.73
C ARG A 60 -14.85 -6.93 12.25
N ILE A 61 -14.54 -5.83 12.93
CA ILE A 61 -14.47 -5.75 14.40
C ILE A 61 -15.53 -4.85 15.03
N GLY A 62 -16.47 -4.33 14.24
CA GLY A 62 -17.57 -3.50 14.75
C GLY A 62 -18.60 -3.16 13.67
N PRO A 63 -19.66 -2.41 14.02
CA PRO A 63 -20.54 -1.80 13.03
C PRO A 63 -19.75 -0.86 12.10
N VAL A 64 -20.26 -0.64 10.89
CA VAL A 64 -19.73 0.40 9.99
C VAL A 64 -20.36 1.71 10.41
N GLU A 65 -19.53 2.71 10.69
CA GLU A 65 -19.99 4.04 11.09
C GLU A 65 -19.63 5.04 9.99
N GLY A 66 -20.65 5.55 9.29
CA GLY A 66 -20.45 6.41 8.13
C GLY A 66 -19.64 5.71 7.03
N ASP A 67 -18.60 6.40 6.56
CA ASP A 67 -17.69 5.90 5.52
C ASP A 67 -16.44 5.21 6.11
N GLU A 68 -16.39 5.02 7.43
CA GLU A 68 -15.28 4.40 8.12
C GLU A 68 -15.55 2.92 8.42
N ILE A 69 -14.56 2.08 8.10
CA ILE A 69 -14.61 0.63 8.35
C ILE A 69 -13.51 0.26 9.33
N ALA A 70 -13.91 -0.24 10.49
CA ALA A 70 -13.00 -0.86 11.45
C ALA A 70 -12.81 -2.35 11.15
N GLY A 71 -11.56 -2.75 10.92
CA GLY A 71 -11.18 -4.11 10.55
C GLY A 71 -9.91 -4.59 11.28
N ARG A 72 -9.87 -5.88 11.60
CA ARG A 72 -8.66 -6.57 12.04
C ARG A 72 -7.98 -7.23 10.84
N VAL A 73 -6.72 -6.90 10.62
CA VAL A 73 -5.85 -7.59 9.64
C VAL A 73 -5.54 -9.00 10.14
N VAL A 74 -5.69 -10.00 9.26
CA VAL A 74 -5.35 -11.40 9.49
C VAL A 74 -4.59 -11.96 8.29
N GLY A 75 -3.72 -12.94 8.54
CA GLY A 75 -2.97 -13.61 7.48
C GLY A 75 -2.04 -12.68 6.68
N LEU A 76 -1.51 -11.64 7.31
CA LEU A 76 -0.58 -10.71 6.66
C LEU A 76 0.68 -11.46 6.24
N THR A 77 0.97 -11.44 4.95
CA THR A 77 2.20 -11.95 4.35
C THR A 77 2.77 -10.94 3.38
N GLY A 78 4.06 -11.05 3.08
CA GLY A 78 4.71 -10.15 2.15
C GLY A 78 6.17 -9.90 2.49
N TRP A 79 6.72 -8.92 1.81
CA TRP A 79 8.08 -8.45 2.00
C TRP A 79 8.14 -6.93 1.79
N ALA A 80 9.05 -6.28 2.50
CA ALA A 80 9.35 -4.88 2.29
C ALA A 80 10.85 -4.67 2.48
N ARG A 81 11.45 -3.85 1.62
CA ARG A 81 12.86 -3.47 1.70
C ARG A 81 13.00 -1.97 1.51
N VAL A 82 13.82 -1.37 2.35
CA VAL A 82 14.31 -0.02 2.11
C VAL A 82 15.53 -0.15 1.22
N THR A 83 15.47 0.44 0.02
CA THR A 83 16.68 0.59 -0.79
C THR A 83 17.29 1.94 -0.43
N PRO A 84 18.45 1.98 0.25
CA PRO A 84 19.12 3.23 0.53
C PRO A 84 19.43 3.94 -0.79
N ALA A 85 19.40 5.28 -0.77
CA ALA A 85 19.59 6.14 -1.94
C ALA A 85 21.03 6.16 -2.49
N ALA A 86 21.70 5.01 -2.57
CA ALA A 86 22.92 4.84 -3.34
C ALA A 86 22.55 4.11 -4.66
N GLU A 87 22.89 4.75 -5.79
CA GLU A 87 22.71 4.28 -7.18
C GLU A 87 21.33 4.52 -7.84
N GLN A 88 20.64 5.62 -7.51
CA GLN A 88 20.01 6.37 -8.58
C GLN A 88 21.09 7.21 -9.25
N SER A 89 21.88 6.59 -10.14
CA SER A 89 22.78 7.32 -11.03
C SER A 89 21.97 8.46 -11.67
N PRO A 90 22.47 9.71 -11.67
CA PRO A 90 21.80 10.75 -12.42
C PRO A 90 21.80 10.29 -13.88
N THR A 91 20.61 10.04 -14.45
CA THR A 91 20.45 9.98 -15.90
C THR A 91 21.10 11.24 -16.43
N THR A 92 22.24 11.08 -17.10
CA THR A 92 22.86 12.12 -17.91
C THR A 92 21.76 12.67 -18.82
N ALA A 93 21.22 13.83 -18.45
CA ALA A 93 20.44 14.65 -19.35
C ALA A 93 21.45 15.08 -20.42
N GLY A 94 21.48 14.31 -21.51
CA GLY A 94 22.41 14.51 -22.60
C GLY A 94 22.33 15.95 -23.11
N ASP A 95 23.49 16.56 -23.21
CA ASP A 95 23.78 17.68 -24.09
C ASP A 95 23.08 17.49 -25.44
N ARG A 96 22.23 18.45 -25.82
CA ARG A 96 21.98 18.75 -27.22
C ARG A 96 22.49 20.15 -27.52
N LYS A 97 23.58 20.17 -28.27
CA LYS A 97 24.12 21.28 -29.04
C LYS A 97 23.17 21.70 -30.16
#